data_AF-A0A6J8A6W3-F1
#
_entry.id   AF-A0A6J8A6W3-F1
#
_cell.length_a   1.000
_cell.length_b   1.000
_cell.length_c   1.000
_cell.angle_alpha   90.00
_cell.angle_beta   90.00
_cell.angle_gamma   90.00
#
_symmetry.space_group_name_H-M   'P 1'
#
loop_
_entity.id
_entity.type
_entity.pdbx_description
1 polymer ?
#
loop_
_entity_poly.entity_id
_entity_poly.type
_entity_poly.pdbx_seq_one_letter_code
_entity_poly.pdbx_strand_id
1 'polypeptide(L)'
;MLMISPILTKNPSLIPRYAWSSFDALKKIIYPSGTQYQELPHAIHFRQFIEMAPVNNMEFAFDLRGDFLRLLKIIQVVVNKVDHYEGKDEYPFNVVLGMRMMGYSDTLLCPGIIGNPDYGGSGHVLYIEIVSVVNTKGWEKFSIDVGKEWMALDGVPHLAKEWDFLPGIEDHIYKHMGQHINAFKEQLTKSGADPNGMFLNKSLQKLLRL
;
A
#
# COMPACT_ATOMS: atom_id res chain seq x y z
N MET A 1 -14.77 -14.13 9.28
CA MET A 1 -13.74 -14.75 10.14
C MET A 1 -13.23 -16.00 9.42
N LEU A 2 -12.17 -15.89 8.63
CA LEU A 2 -11.52 -17.08 8.05
C LEU A 2 -10.76 -17.77 9.19
N MET A 3 -11.39 -18.79 9.78
CA MET A 3 -10.73 -19.66 10.74
C MET A 3 -9.51 -20.28 10.05
N ILE A 4 -8.31 -19.95 10.52
CA ILE A 4 -7.11 -20.70 10.13
C ILE A 4 -7.33 -22.14 10.61
N SER A 5 -7.45 -23.06 9.66
CA SER A 5 -7.67 -24.47 9.95
C SER A 5 -6.62 -24.97 10.94
N PRO A 6 -6.98 -25.74 11.99
CA PRO A 6 -6.03 -26.34 12.90
C PRO A 6 -4.91 -27.14 12.20
N ILE A 7 -5.16 -27.61 10.97
CA ILE A 7 -4.18 -28.28 10.11
C ILE A 7 -3.07 -27.32 9.68
N LEU A 8 -3.40 -26.08 9.31
CA LEU A 8 -2.44 -25.05 8.90
C LEU A 8 -1.60 -24.56 10.07
N THR A 9 -2.20 -24.48 11.27
CA THR A 9 -1.45 -24.15 12.49
C THR A 9 -0.42 -25.24 12.84
N LYS A 10 -0.75 -26.51 12.59
CA LYS A 10 0.16 -27.65 12.82
C LYS A 10 1.19 -27.86 11.71
N ASN A 11 0.93 -27.35 10.51
CA ASN A 11 1.79 -27.50 9.33
C ASN A 11 1.88 -26.16 8.58
N PRO A 12 2.60 -25.17 9.13
CA PRO A 12 2.64 -23.83 8.54
C PRO A 12 3.17 -23.81 7.11
N SER A 13 4.08 -24.71 6.76
CA SER A 13 4.59 -24.92 5.40
C SER A 13 3.52 -25.23 4.32
N LEU A 14 2.30 -25.61 4.72
CA LEU A 14 1.18 -25.76 3.80
C LEU A 14 0.49 -24.43 3.45
N ILE A 15 0.70 -23.37 4.25
CA ILE A 15 0.03 -22.07 4.10
C ILE A 15 0.17 -21.51 2.68
N PRO A 16 1.37 -21.46 2.06
CA PRO A 16 1.51 -20.92 0.70
C PRO A 16 0.62 -21.63 -0.32
N ARG A 17 0.55 -22.97 -0.26
CA ARG A 17 -0.26 -23.78 -1.20
C ARG A 17 -1.76 -23.59 -0.98
N TYR A 18 -2.17 -23.49 0.28
CA TYR A 18 -3.58 -23.23 0.61
C TYR A 18 -4.00 -21.82 0.21
N ALA A 19 -3.16 -20.81 0.48
CA ALA A 19 -3.40 -19.44 0.07
C ALA A 19 -3.51 -19.32 -1.45
N TRP A 20 -2.56 -19.94 -2.18
CA TRP A 20 -2.59 -20.01 -3.64
C TRP A 20 -3.88 -20.61 -4.18
N SER A 21 -4.25 -21.79 -3.68
CA SER A 21 -5.46 -22.51 -4.14
C SER A 21 -6.74 -21.74 -3.83
N SER A 22 -6.79 -21.10 -2.66
CA SER A 22 -7.93 -20.27 -2.25
C SER A 22 -8.06 -19.03 -3.14
N PHE A 23 -6.92 -18.39 -3.46
CA PHE A 23 -6.91 -17.24 -4.34
C PHE A 23 -7.26 -17.61 -5.79
N ASP A 24 -6.81 -18.75 -6.31
CA ASP A 24 -7.20 -19.23 -7.64
C ASP A 24 -8.73 -19.47 -7.74
N ALA A 25 -9.33 -20.02 -6.68
CA ALA A 25 -10.78 -20.17 -6.61
C ALA A 25 -11.49 -18.81 -6.57
N LEU A 26 -11.03 -17.88 -5.71
CA LEU A 26 -11.58 -16.53 -5.60
C LEU A 26 -11.44 -15.74 -6.90
N LYS A 27 -10.34 -15.92 -7.64
CA LYS A 27 -10.11 -15.25 -8.93
C LYS A 27 -11.23 -15.53 -9.92
N LYS A 28 -11.78 -16.76 -9.94
CA LYS A 28 -12.88 -17.16 -10.83
C LYS A 28 -14.21 -16.49 -10.48
N ILE A 29 -14.34 -15.94 -9.28
CA ILE A 29 -15.52 -15.22 -8.80
C ILE A 29 -15.33 -13.70 -8.97
N ILE A 30 -14.16 -13.19 -8.60
CA ILE A 30 -13.87 -11.74 -8.53
C ILE A 30 -13.56 -11.16 -9.91
N TYR A 31 -13.00 -11.96 -10.82
CA TYR A 31 -12.56 -11.49 -12.13
C TYR A 31 -13.54 -11.96 -13.22
N PRO A 32 -13.79 -11.11 -14.24
CA PRO A 32 -14.54 -11.53 -15.40
C PRO A 32 -13.86 -12.72 -16.09
N SER A 33 -14.66 -13.65 -16.61
CA SER A 33 -14.13 -14.78 -17.37
C SER A 33 -13.87 -14.38 -18.83
N GLY A 34 -12.74 -14.88 -19.37
CA GLY A 34 -12.32 -14.63 -20.74
C GLY A 34 -11.86 -13.20 -21.02
N THR A 35 -11.64 -12.90 -22.30
CA THR A 35 -11.36 -11.53 -22.76
C THR A 35 -12.68 -10.79 -22.92
N GLN A 36 -12.79 -9.64 -22.25
CA GLN A 36 -13.95 -8.75 -22.37
C GLN A 36 -13.50 -7.37 -22.84
N TYR A 37 -14.26 -6.79 -23.77
CA TYR A 37 -14.06 -5.43 -24.24
C TYR A 37 -15.18 -4.57 -23.64
N GLN A 38 -14.82 -3.48 -22.99
CA GLN A 38 -15.72 -2.65 -22.19
C GLN A 38 -15.34 -1.18 -22.34
N GLU A 39 -16.27 -0.27 -22.03
CA GLU A 39 -15.95 1.14 -21.89
C GLU A 39 -14.96 1.38 -20.75
N LEU A 40 -14.21 2.47 -20.81
CA LEU A 40 -13.11 2.75 -19.88
C LEU A 40 -13.51 2.64 -18.39
N PRO A 41 -14.65 3.18 -17.93
CA PRO A 41 -15.05 3.04 -16.51
C PRO A 41 -15.22 1.58 -16.11
N HIS A 42 -15.83 0.76 -16.97
CA HIS A 42 -16.05 -0.66 -16.73
C HIS A 42 -14.77 -1.49 -16.88
N ALA A 43 -13.84 -1.07 -17.73
CA ALA A 43 -12.53 -1.68 -17.89
C ALA A 43 -11.62 -1.44 -16.68
N ILE A 44 -11.80 -0.33 -15.95
CA ILE A 44 -11.05 -0.01 -14.73
C ILE A 44 -11.72 -0.63 -13.49
N HIS A 45 -13.05 -0.62 -13.43
CA HIS A 45 -13.85 -1.20 -12.33
C HIS A 45 -14.31 -2.62 -12.66
N PHE A 46 -13.36 -3.51 -12.96
CA PHE A 46 -13.66 -4.86 -13.45
C PHE A 46 -13.84 -5.91 -12.34
N ARG A 47 -13.39 -5.63 -11.11
CA ARG A 47 -13.48 -6.59 -9.99
C ARG A 47 -14.87 -6.56 -9.37
N GLN A 48 -15.49 -7.72 -9.23
CA GLN A 48 -16.78 -7.88 -8.57
C GLN A 48 -16.58 -8.48 -7.18
N PHE A 49 -17.43 -8.08 -6.23
CA PHE A 49 -17.51 -8.65 -4.90
C PHE A 49 -16.20 -8.63 -4.08
N ILE A 50 -15.33 -7.64 -4.33
CA ILE A 50 -14.03 -7.52 -3.64
C ILE A 50 -14.21 -7.31 -2.12
N GLU A 51 -15.34 -6.75 -1.72
CA GLU A 51 -15.76 -6.57 -0.33
C GLU A 51 -15.93 -7.89 0.44
N MET A 52 -16.14 -9.02 -0.26
CA MET A 52 -16.26 -10.34 0.39
C MET A 52 -14.92 -10.91 0.87
N ALA A 53 -13.81 -10.30 0.46
CA ALA A 53 -12.45 -10.74 0.78
C ALA A 53 -11.69 -9.62 1.50
N PRO A 54 -11.95 -9.38 2.81
CA PRO A 54 -11.26 -8.34 3.54
C PRO A 54 -9.76 -8.66 3.66
N VAL A 55 -8.94 -7.66 3.37
CA VAL A 55 -7.48 -7.75 3.37
C VAL A 55 -6.88 -6.56 4.13
N ASN A 56 -5.72 -6.81 4.73
CA ASN A 56 -4.79 -5.77 5.12
C ASN A 56 -3.96 -5.36 3.90
N ASN A 57 -3.64 -4.08 3.79
CA ASN A 57 -2.94 -3.52 2.63
C ASN A 57 -2.04 -2.36 3.05
N MET A 58 -0.75 -2.49 2.79
CA MET A 58 0.22 -1.41 2.90
C MET A 58 0.79 -1.13 1.51
N GLU A 59 0.76 0.13 1.10
CA GLU A 59 1.17 0.58 -0.24
C GLU A 59 2.05 1.81 -0.13
N PHE A 60 3.08 1.88 -0.98
CA PHE A 60 4.01 2.99 -1.06
C PHE A 60 4.10 3.53 -2.48
N ALA A 61 4.26 4.84 -2.60
CA ALA A 61 4.54 5.58 -3.82
C ALA A 61 6.04 5.87 -3.91
N PHE A 62 6.59 5.74 -5.12
CA PHE A 62 7.98 6.07 -5.45
C PHE A 62 8.02 6.90 -6.73
N ASP A 63 8.86 7.92 -6.76
CA ASP A 63 9.24 8.59 -8.01
C ASP A 63 10.06 7.62 -8.88
N LEU A 64 9.57 7.29 -10.09
CA LEU A 64 10.11 6.20 -10.89
C LEU A 64 11.48 6.54 -11.51
N ARG A 65 11.69 7.81 -11.88
CA ARG A 65 12.96 8.35 -12.42
C ARG A 65 13.52 7.62 -13.65
N GLY A 66 12.75 6.73 -14.27
CA GLY A 66 13.23 5.84 -15.33
C GLY A 66 14.32 4.86 -14.89
N ASP A 67 14.48 4.62 -13.59
CA ASP A 67 15.54 3.76 -13.05
C ASP A 67 15.03 2.34 -12.79
N PHE A 68 15.30 1.46 -13.76
CA PHE A 68 14.95 0.04 -13.65
C PHE A 68 15.67 -0.67 -12.49
N LEU A 69 16.91 -0.30 -12.16
CA LEU A 69 17.64 -0.90 -11.05
C LEU A 69 17.02 -0.50 -9.71
N ARG A 70 16.53 0.73 -9.59
CA ARG A 70 15.75 1.16 -8.41
C ARG A 70 14.45 0.37 -8.30
N LEU A 71 13.73 0.18 -9.41
CA LEU A 71 12.53 -0.66 -9.42
C LEU A 71 12.83 -2.09 -8.91
N LEU A 72 13.89 -2.71 -9.42
CA LEU A 72 14.32 -4.04 -8.95
C LEU A 72 14.63 -4.04 -7.46
N LYS A 73 15.33 -3.02 -6.94
CA LYS A 73 15.60 -2.89 -5.50
C LYS A 73 14.31 -2.82 -4.68
N ILE A 74 13.34 -2.02 -5.11
CA ILE A 74 12.03 -1.87 -4.43
C ILE A 74 11.28 -3.21 -4.35
N ILE A 75 11.27 -3.97 -5.45
CA ILE A 75 10.65 -5.31 -5.49
C ILE A 75 11.44 -6.30 -4.63
N GLN A 76 12.77 -6.25 -4.70
CA GLN A 76 13.66 -7.17 -3.98
C GLN A 76 13.52 -7.07 -2.46
N VAL A 77 13.11 -5.90 -1.93
CA VAL A 77 12.74 -5.77 -0.50
C VAL A 77 11.72 -6.84 -0.12
N VAL A 78 10.63 -6.97 -0.88
CA VAL A 78 9.56 -7.92 -0.56
C VAL A 78 10.05 -9.36 -0.69
N VAL A 79 10.79 -9.68 -1.76
CA VAL A 79 11.37 -11.01 -1.97
C VAL A 79 12.26 -11.40 -0.79
N ASN A 80 13.19 -10.54 -0.39
CA ASN A 80 14.08 -10.79 0.73
C ASN A 80 13.33 -10.99 2.05
N LYS A 81 12.24 -10.23 2.28
CA LYS A 81 11.42 -10.40 3.48
C LYS A 81 10.62 -11.69 3.44
N VAL A 82 10.10 -12.11 2.28
CA VAL A 82 9.44 -13.41 2.13
C VAL A 82 10.42 -14.53 2.48
N ASP A 83 11.59 -14.55 1.86
CA ASP A 83 12.61 -15.58 2.11
C ASP A 83 13.04 -15.62 3.58
N HIS A 84 13.19 -14.44 4.21
CA HIS A 84 13.57 -14.32 5.62
C HIS A 84 12.52 -14.93 6.58
N TYR A 85 11.24 -14.74 6.29
CA TYR A 85 10.15 -15.25 7.12
C TYR A 85 9.85 -16.72 6.84
N GLU A 86 9.94 -17.15 5.57
CA GLU A 86 9.85 -18.56 5.20
C GLU A 86 10.94 -19.39 5.88
N GLY A 87 12.18 -18.87 5.97
CA GLY A 87 13.27 -19.49 6.73
C GLY A 87 12.99 -19.68 8.24
N LYS A 88 11.90 -19.10 8.76
CA LYS A 88 11.41 -19.24 10.14
C LYS A 88 10.08 -19.98 10.23
N ASP A 89 9.59 -20.56 9.13
CA ASP A 89 8.26 -21.16 9.01
C ASP A 89 7.12 -20.18 9.33
N GLU A 90 7.32 -18.90 8.99
CA GLU A 90 6.34 -17.82 9.13
C GLU A 90 5.86 -17.35 7.75
N TYR A 91 4.55 -17.22 7.55
CA TYR A 91 3.95 -16.86 6.25
C TYR A 91 2.99 -15.65 6.37
N PRO A 92 3.51 -14.47 6.74
CA PRO A 92 2.70 -13.27 7.01
C PRO A 92 2.18 -12.57 5.74
N PHE A 93 2.64 -12.98 4.55
CA PHE A 93 2.28 -12.40 3.27
C PHE A 93 1.68 -13.48 2.36
N ASN A 94 0.38 -13.38 2.07
CA ASN A 94 -0.36 -14.52 1.50
C ASN A 94 -1.42 -14.17 0.44
N VAL A 95 -1.44 -12.92 -0.07
CA VAL A 95 -2.35 -12.56 -1.17
C VAL A 95 -1.58 -12.14 -2.42
N VAL A 96 -1.02 -10.93 -2.48
CA VAL A 96 -0.38 -10.43 -3.71
C VAL A 96 0.57 -9.27 -3.45
N LEU A 97 1.61 -9.19 -4.28
CA LEU A 97 2.41 -7.98 -4.51
C LEU A 97 1.80 -7.26 -5.71
N GLY A 98 1.11 -6.14 -5.47
CA GLY A 98 0.51 -5.32 -6.51
C GLY A 98 1.44 -4.19 -6.92
N MET A 99 1.45 -3.84 -8.21
CA MET A 99 2.19 -2.69 -8.72
C MET A 99 1.40 -1.95 -9.78
N ARG A 100 1.49 -0.61 -9.76
CA ARG A 100 0.87 0.28 -10.74
C ARG A 100 1.83 1.42 -11.06
N MET A 101 2.00 1.70 -12.35
CA MET A 101 2.71 2.88 -12.84
C MET A 101 1.70 3.89 -13.35
N MET A 102 1.88 5.14 -12.98
CA MET A 102 0.94 6.22 -13.30
C MET A 102 1.67 7.56 -13.41
N GLY A 103 0.99 8.57 -13.97
CA GLY A 103 1.48 9.94 -13.96
C GLY A 103 1.52 10.52 -12.54
N TYR A 104 2.27 11.60 -12.39
CA TYR A 104 2.31 12.39 -11.17
C TYR A 104 0.97 13.03 -10.80
N SER A 105 0.89 13.59 -9.59
CA SER A 105 -0.27 14.35 -9.11
C SER A 105 0.16 15.75 -8.66
N ASP A 106 -0.76 16.70 -8.72
CA ASP A 106 -0.67 18.05 -8.17
C ASP A 106 -1.50 18.21 -6.87
N THR A 107 -2.15 17.14 -6.42
CA THR A 107 -2.97 17.15 -5.20
C THR A 107 -2.11 17.20 -3.95
N LEU A 108 -2.36 18.18 -3.07
CA LEU A 108 -1.52 18.47 -1.90
C LEU A 108 -1.35 17.30 -0.91
N LEU A 109 -2.40 16.48 -0.74
CA LEU A 109 -2.38 15.29 0.12
C LEU A 109 -2.35 13.99 -0.71
N CYS A 110 -1.60 13.98 -1.81
CA CYS A 110 -1.38 12.79 -2.62
C CYS A 110 0.12 12.46 -2.66
N PRO A 111 0.56 11.26 -2.26
CA PRO A 111 1.96 10.84 -2.39
C PRO A 111 2.49 10.89 -3.83
N GLY A 112 1.62 10.83 -4.84
CA GLY A 112 2.00 11.01 -6.24
C GLY A 112 2.59 12.38 -6.56
N ILE A 113 2.51 13.35 -5.65
CA ILE A 113 3.16 14.66 -5.77
C ILE A 113 4.68 14.58 -5.78
N ILE A 114 5.28 13.52 -5.20
CA ILE A 114 6.74 13.33 -5.23
C ILE A 114 7.28 13.09 -6.63
N GLY A 115 6.43 12.67 -7.58
CA GLY A 115 6.77 12.52 -8.97
C GLY A 115 6.54 13.78 -9.80
N ASN A 116 6.04 14.87 -9.22
CA ASN A 116 5.67 16.07 -9.98
C ASN A 116 6.92 16.84 -10.47
N PRO A 117 7.07 17.10 -11.78
CA PRO A 117 8.21 17.82 -12.34
C PRO A 117 8.40 19.24 -11.79
N ASP A 118 7.32 19.93 -11.44
CA ASP A 118 7.39 21.29 -10.85
C ASP A 118 8.08 21.30 -9.48
N TYR A 119 8.15 20.13 -8.84
CA TYR A 119 8.80 19.92 -7.53
C TYR A 119 10.01 18.98 -7.65
N GLY A 120 10.54 18.77 -8.86
CA GLY A 120 11.78 18.01 -9.10
C GLY A 120 11.58 16.49 -9.27
N GLY A 121 10.35 16.01 -9.44
CA GLY A 121 10.05 14.61 -9.75
C GLY A 121 10.15 14.27 -11.25
N SER A 122 10.06 12.99 -11.59
CA SER A 122 10.28 12.50 -12.96
C SER A 122 9.04 12.51 -13.88
N GLY A 123 7.89 12.97 -13.39
CA GLY A 123 6.59 12.87 -14.04
C GLY A 123 5.89 11.52 -13.90
N HIS A 124 6.56 10.52 -13.33
CA HIS A 124 6.03 9.16 -13.24
C HIS A 124 6.18 8.60 -11.82
N VAL A 125 5.14 7.92 -11.35
CA VAL A 125 5.08 7.37 -10.01
C VAL A 125 4.78 5.88 -10.09
N LEU A 126 5.52 5.10 -9.29
CA LEU A 126 5.22 3.71 -9.00
C LEU A 126 4.45 3.64 -7.68
N TYR A 127 3.30 3.00 -7.68
CA TYR A 127 2.65 2.51 -6.48
C TYR A 127 2.90 1.00 -6.37
N ILE A 128 3.39 0.55 -5.21
CA ILE A 128 3.63 -0.86 -4.91
C ILE A 128 2.97 -1.23 -3.57
N GLU A 129 2.18 -2.31 -3.56
CA GLU A 129 1.39 -2.74 -2.42
C GLU A 129 1.67 -4.19 -2.04
N ILE A 130 1.79 -4.45 -0.74
CA ILE A 130 1.70 -5.79 -0.17
C ILE A 130 0.30 -5.99 0.41
N VAL A 131 -0.31 -7.12 0.10
CA VAL A 131 -1.66 -7.48 0.54
C VAL A 131 -1.63 -8.82 1.26
N SER A 132 -2.34 -8.90 2.39
CA SER A 132 -2.53 -10.14 3.14
C SER A 132 -3.96 -10.23 3.68
N VAL A 133 -4.47 -11.44 3.91
CA VAL A 133 -5.80 -11.61 4.53
C VAL A 133 -5.81 -10.99 5.93
N VAL A 134 -6.92 -10.36 6.32
CA VAL A 134 -7.09 -9.84 7.69
C VAL A 134 -6.83 -10.93 8.74
N ASN A 135 -6.26 -10.56 9.88
CA ASN A 135 -5.86 -11.47 10.98
C ASN A 135 -4.76 -12.48 10.61
N THR A 136 -4.04 -12.29 9.50
CA THR A 136 -2.84 -13.09 9.23
C THR A 136 -1.81 -12.89 10.34
N LYS A 137 -1.39 -13.99 10.98
CA LYS A 137 -0.37 -13.96 12.03
C LYS A 137 0.94 -13.39 11.47
N GLY A 138 1.51 -12.43 12.18
CA GLY A 138 2.80 -11.82 11.82
C GLY A 138 2.71 -10.72 10.76
N TRP A 139 1.52 -10.39 10.25
CA TRP A 139 1.32 -9.31 9.26
C TRP A 139 1.98 -8.00 9.69
N GLU A 140 1.63 -7.49 10.87
CA GLU A 140 2.11 -6.18 11.34
C GLU A 140 3.63 -6.11 11.40
N LYS A 141 4.28 -7.15 11.92
CA LYS A 141 5.74 -7.21 11.98
C LYS A 141 6.35 -7.24 10.57
N PHE A 142 5.80 -8.05 9.67
CA PHE A 142 6.25 -8.15 8.29
C PHE A 142 6.09 -6.83 7.54
N SER A 143 4.93 -6.18 7.66
CA SER A 143 4.67 -4.90 7.01
C SER A 143 5.54 -3.78 7.60
N ILE A 144 5.85 -3.79 8.90
CA ILE A 144 6.87 -2.88 9.48
C ILE A 144 8.23 -3.11 8.83
N ASP A 145 8.67 -4.37 8.69
CA ASP A 145 9.99 -4.68 8.15
C ASP A 145 10.11 -4.31 6.66
N VAL A 146 9.05 -4.50 5.87
CA VAL A 146 8.99 -4.02 4.48
C VAL A 146 8.94 -2.50 4.43
N GLY A 147 8.06 -1.87 5.22
CA GLY A 147 7.84 -0.43 5.25
C GLY A 147 9.11 0.34 5.60
N LYS A 148 9.91 -0.14 6.56
CA LYS A 148 11.21 0.45 6.91
C LYS A 148 12.18 0.49 5.73
N GLU A 149 12.28 -0.59 4.95
CA GLU A 149 13.17 -0.64 3.79
C GLU A 149 12.64 0.22 2.64
N TRP A 150 11.32 0.25 2.42
CA TRP A 150 10.71 1.16 1.46
C TRP A 150 10.89 2.64 1.82
N MET A 151 10.77 3.01 3.10
CA MET A 151 11.09 4.35 3.58
C MET A 151 12.57 4.69 3.35
N ALA A 152 13.48 3.74 3.58
CA ALA A 152 14.92 3.94 3.30
C ALA A 152 15.22 4.11 1.81
N LEU A 153 14.32 3.67 0.93
CA LEU A 153 14.33 3.89 -0.52
C LEU A 153 13.47 5.10 -0.93
N ASP A 154 13.26 6.06 -0.03
CA ASP A 154 12.48 7.30 -0.24
C ASP A 154 11.02 7.07 -0.66
N GLY A 155 10.47 5.88 -0.40
CA GLY A 155 9.06 5.61 -0.67
C GLY A 155 8.15 6.34 0.31
N VAL A 156 7.02 6.85 -0.14
CA VAL A 156 6.03 7.56 0.68
C VAL A 156 4.74 6.75 0.75
N PRO A 157 4.18 6.49 1.94
CA PRO A 157 3.00 5.63 2.05
C PRO A 157 1.79 6.21 1.32
N HIS A 158 1.00 5.35 0.69
CA HIS A 158 -0.30 5.71 0.17
C HIS A 158 -1.26 6.00 1.34
N LEU A 159 -1.64 7.26 1.50
CA LEU A 159 -2.39 7.72 2.67
C LEU A 159 -3.76 7.03 2.88
N ALA A 160 -4.32 6.44 1.82
CA ALA A 160 -5.57 5.68 1.88
C ALA A 160 -5.42 4.22 2.35
N LYS A 161 -4.20 3.77 2.66
CA LYS A 161 -3.85 2.39 3.05
C LYS A 161 -3.34 2.34 4.49
N GLU A 162 -2.88 1.17 4.95
CA GLU A 162 -2.30 1.03 6.29
C GLU A 162 -0.88 1.61 6.31
N TRP A 163 -0.60 2.59 7.19
CA TRP A 163 0.74 3.18 7.32
C TRP A 163 1.04 3.80 8.70
N ASP A 164 0.04 4.30 9.44
CA ASP A 164 0.23 5.04 10.70
C ASP A 164 0.90 4.23 11.82
N PHE A 165 0.94 2.89 11.70
CA PHE A 165 1.65 2.01 12.63
C PHE A 165 3.18 1.97 12.39
N LEU A 166 3.67 2.51 11.27
CA LEU A 166 5.08 2.46 10.91
C LEU A 166 5.92 3.39 11.80
N PRO A 167 7.01 2.92 12.43
CA PRO A 167 7.85 3.76 13.27
C PRO A 167 8.48 4.93 12.49
N GLY A 168 8.30 6.16 12.99
CA GLY A 168 8.87 7.37 12.37
C GLY A 168 8.21 7.82 11.08
N ILE A 169 7.04 7.28 10.72
CA ILE A 169 6.39 7.53 9.44
C ILE A 169 5.94 8.98 9.26
N GLU A 170 5.51 9.65 10.33
CA GLU A 170 5.02 11.02 10.28
C GLU A 170 6.12 11.99 9.82
N ASP A 171 7.31 11.90 10.42
CA ASP A 171 8.48 12.70 10.03
C ASP A 171 8.98 12.34 8.62
N HIS A 172 8.91 11.06 8.26
CA HIS A 172 9.27 10.62 6.91
C HIS A 172 8.33 11.18 5.85
N ILE A 173 7.02 11.16 6.07
CA ILE A 173 6.06 11.80 5.17
C ILE A 173 6.33 13.30 5.12
N TYR A 174 6.55 13.97 6.26
CA TYR A 174 6.80 15.40 6.29
C TYR A 174 8.10 15.80 5.58
N LYS A 175 9.14 14.96 5.62
CA LYS A 175 10.37 15.18 4.85
C LYS A 175 10.10 15.27 3.34
N HIS A 176 9.16 14.46 2.82
CA HIS A 176 8.90 14.36 1.37
C HIS A 176 7.73 15.25 0.91
N MET A 177 6.76 15.50 1.78
CA MET A 177 5.50 16.18 1.44
C MET A 177 5.24 17.43 2.29
N GLY A 178 6.16 17.83 3.17
CA GLY A 178 5.94 18.88 4.18
C GLY A 178 5.49 20.22 3.61
N GLN A 179 6.05 20.64 2.46
CA GLN A 179 5.60 21.85 1.76
C GLN A 179 4.12 21.77 1.39
N HIS A 180 3.68 20.64 0.84
CA HIS A 180 2.30 20.45 0.39
C HIS A 180 1.33 20.24 1.55
N ILE A 181 1.77 19.56 2.60
CA ILE A 181 1.02 19.42 3.86
C ILE A 181 0.79 20.79 4.48
N ASN A 182 1.82 21.64 4.55
CA ASN A 182 1.68 23.00 5.07
C ASN A 182 0.73 23.85 4.21
N ALA A 183 0.84 23.75 2.87
CA ALA A 183 -0.09 24.42 1.97
C ALA A 183 -1.54 23.95 2.18
N PHE A 184 -1.76 22.63 2.36
CA PHE A 184 -3.09 22.09 2.65
C PHE A 184 -3.64 22.65 3.96
N LYS A 185 -2.83 22.66 5.03
CA LYS A 185 -3.22 23.23 6.33
C LYS A 185 -3.61 24.69 6.20
N GLU A 186 -2.78 25.48 5.51
CA GLU A 186 -3.03 26.90 5.31
C GLU A 186 -4.36 27.14 4.58
N GLN A 187 -4.64 26.36 3.54
CA GLN A 187 -5.91 26.45 2.81
C GLN A 187 -7.10 25.99 3.66
N LEU A 188 -6.95 24.91 4.43
CA LEU A 188 -7.98 24.45 5.36
C LEU A 188 -8.33 25.55 6.37
N THR A 189 -7.33 26.18 6.99
CA THR A 189 -7.53 27.30 7.92
C THR A 189 -8.18 28.50 7.25
N LYS A 190 -7.68 28.93 6.08
CA LYS A 190 -8.23 30.09 5.35
C LYS A 190 -9.68 29.88 4.91
N SER A 191 -10.04 28.64 4.53
CA SER A 191 -11.38 28.32 4.08
C SER A 191 -12.43 28.40 5.18
N GLY A 192 -12.03 28.24 6.45
CA GLY A 192 -12.96 28.10 7.57
C GLY A 192 -13.86 26.85 7.47
N ALA A 193 -13.52 25.87 6.64
CA ALA A 193 -14.37 24.71 6.37
C ALA A 193 -14.47 23.74 7.56
N ASP A 194 -13.43 23.65 8.39
CA ASP A 194 -13.41 22.82 9.60
C ASP A 194 -12.72 23.52 10.78
N PRO A 195 -13.34 24.57 11.36
CA PRO A 195 -12.71 25.41 12.37
C PRO A 195 -12.46 24.67 13.69
N ASN A 196 -13.17 23.56 13.92
CA ASN A 196 -13.10 22.78 15.15
C ASN A 196 -12.41 21.42 14.94
N GLY A 197 -11.91 21.12 13.74
CA GLY A 197 -11.26 19.84 13.43
C GLY A 197 -12.19 18.63 13.52
N MET A 198 -13.50 18.81 13.32
CA MET A 198 -14.51 17.76 13.44
C MET A 198 -14.33 16.63 12.42
N PHE A 199 -13.71 16.91 11.28
CA PHE A 199 -13.51 15.95 10.20
C PHE A 199 -12.11 15.34 10.21
N LEU A 200 -11.34 15.54 11.29
CA LEU A 200 -9.98 15.02 11.44
C LEU A 200 -9.95 13.81 12.37
N ASN A 201 -9.51 12.67 11.85
CA ASN A 201 -9.16 11.53 12.70
C ASN A 201 -7.76 11.69 13.30
N LYS A 202 -7.38 10.83 14.26
CA LYS A 202 -6.08 10.89 14.95
C LYS A 202 -4.89 10.85 13.98
N SER A 203 -4.94 9.98 12.96
CA SER A 203 -3.86 9.82 11.98
C SER A 203 -3.68 11.08 11.12
N LEU A 204 -4.79 11.74 10.75
CA LEU A 204 -4.74 13.02 10.02
C LEU A 204 -4.26 14.16 10.93
N GLN A 205 -4.66 14.21 12.19
CA GLN A 205 -4.16 15.23 13.13
C GLN A 205 -2.63 15.15 13.27
N LYS A 206 -2.10 13.93 13.46
CA LYS A 206 -0.66 13.64 13.46
C LYS A 206 0.04 14.08 12.17
N LEU A 207 -0.47 13.64 11.01
CA LEU A 207 0.07 13.99 9.70
C LEU A 207 0.12 15.51 9.48
N LEU A 208 -0.97 16.18 9.86
CA LEU A 208 -1.10 17.62 9.77
C LEU A 208 -0.37 18.33 10.91
N ARG A 209 0.21 17.64 11.90
CA ARG A 209 0.84 18.26 13.08
C ARG A 209 -0.08 19.31 13.72
N LEU A 210 -1.29 18.87 14.06
CA LEU A 210 -2.35 19.64 14.72
C LEU A 210 -2.59 19.13 16.15
#